data_AF-A0A7X9DVP2-F1
#
_entry.id   AF-A0A7X9DVP2-F1
#
_cell.length_a   1.000
_cell.length_b   1.000
_cell.length_c   1.000
_cell.angle_alpha   90.00
_cell.angle_beta   90.00
_cell.angle_gamma   90.00
#
_symmetry.space_group_name_H-M   'P 1'
#
loop_
_entity.id
_entity.type
_entity.pdbx_description
1 polymer ?
#
loop_
_entity_poly.entity_id
_entity_poly.type
_entity_poly.pdbx_seq_one_letter_code
_entity_poly.pdbx_strand_id
1 'polypeptide(L)' 'MRRRIPRGVRVATLSLVLLFALTMFPACGGGDDQPPAIPHSTTQTDDAYCLGCHQSGAGGAKVTPHPTRTGCVSCHKPQS' A
#
# COMPACT_ATOMS: atom_id res chain seq x y z
N MET A 1 -21.17 -42.91 12.68
CA MET A 1 -20.44 -42.81 13.96
C MET A 1 -19.92 -41.39 14.16
N ARG A 2 -20.55 -40.58 15.05
CA ARG A 2 -20.08 -39.23 15.39
C ARG A 2 -18.97 -39.34 16.44
N ARG A 3 -17.72 -39.09 16.06
CA ARG A 3 -16.58 -39.03 16.99
C ARG A 3 -16.81 -37.85 17.95
N ARG A 4 -17.13 -38.14 19.22
CA ARG A 4 -17.21 -37.13 20.30
C ARG A 4 -15.80 -36.70 20.65
N ILE A 5 -15.39 -35.54 20.13
CA ILE A 5 -14.11 -34.91 20.49
C ILE A 5 -14.23 -34.42 21.94
N PRO A 6 -13.28 -34.74 22.84
CA PRO A 6 -13.33 -34.35 24.25
C PRO A 6 -13.33 -32.82 24.38
N ARG A 7 -14.14 -32.30 25.31
CA ARG A 7 -14.40 -30.86 25.49
C ARG A 7 -13.11 -30.03 25.67
N GLY A 8 -12.07 -30.59 26.30
CA GLY A 8 -10.78 -29.92 26.50
C GLY A 8 -9.96 -29.71 25.23
N VAL A 9 -10.07 -30.59 24.23
CA VAL A 9 -9.35 -30.45 22.95
C VAL A 9 -9.94 -29.32 22.11
N ARG A 10 -11.26 -29.08 22.20
CA ARG A 10 -11.94 -28.01 21.46
C ARG A 10 -11.57 -26.61 21.95
N VAL A 11 -11.35 -26.45 23.27
CA VAL A 11 -10.95 -25.17 23.87
C VAL A 11 -9.49 -24.86 23.53
N ALA A 12 -8.60 -25.86 23.62
CA ALA A 12 -7.18 -25.70 23.30
C ALA A 12 -6.92 -25.33 21.82
N THR A 13 -7.66 -25.93 20.89
CA THR A 13 -7.54 -25.57 19.46
C THR A 13 -8.07 -24.17 19.16
N LEU A 14 -9.10 -23.70 19.87
CA LEU A 14 -9.64 -22.35 19.68
C LEU A 14 -8.66 -21.29 20.19
N SER A 15 -8.05 -21.52 21.35
CA SER A 15 -7.08 -20.60 21.96
C SER A 15 -5.80 -20.49 21.13
N LEU A 16 -5.32 -21.59 20.54
CA LEU A 16 -4.11 -21.56 19.70
C LEU A 16 -4.35 -20.83 18.38
N VAL A 17 -5.53 -21.00 17.76
CA VAL A 17 -5.89 -20.33 16.50
C VAL A 17 -6.08 -18.82 16.69
N LEU A 18 -6.66 -18.40 17.82
CA LEU A 18 -6.82 -16.97 18.16
C LEU A 18 -5.47 -16.28 18.40
N LEU A 19 -4.56 -16.92 19.12
CA LEU A 19 -3.20 -16.40 19.34
C LEU A 19 -2.42 -16.31 18.02
N PHE A 20 -2.54 -17.31 17.15
CA PHE A 20 -1.87 -17.31 15.85
C PHE A 20 -2.40 -16.19 14.93
N ALA A 21 -3.71 -15.96 14.90
CA ALA A 21 -4.30 -14.86 14.12
C ALA A 21 -3.83 -13.48 14.63
N LEU A 22 -3.72 -13.26 15.93
CA LEU A 22 -3.24 -11.99 16.49
C LEU A 22 -1.76 -11.71 16.20
N THR A 23 -0.94 -12.74 15.95
CA THR A 23 0.50 -12.57 15.65
C THR A 23 0.85 -12.59 14.16
N MET A 24 0.04 -13.26 13.32
CA MET A 24 0.36 -13.47 11.89
C MET A 24 -0.36 -12.54 10.92
N PHE A 25 -1.36 -11.78 11.38
CA PHE A 25 -1.89 -10.67 10.61
C PHE A 25 -1.20 -9.40 11.10
N PRO A 26 -0.02 -9.03 10.53
CA PRO A 26 0.44 -7.66 10.72
C PRO A 26 -0.69 -6.81 10.16
N ALA A 27 -1.39 -6.10 11.04
CA ALA A 27 -2.35 -5.09 10.64
C ALA A 27 -1.64 -4.23 9.60
N CYS A 28 -2.09 -4.27 8.34
CA CYS A 28 -1.52 -3.48 7.27
C CYS A 28 -1.44 -2.04 7.77
N GLY A 29 -0.23 -1.61 8.13
CA GLY A 29 0.03 -0.29 8.68
C GLY A 29 -0.21 0.72 7.57
N GLY A 30 -1.36 1.39 7.63
CA GLY A 30 -1.59 2.64 6.90
C GLY A 30 -0.77 3.73 7.59
N GLY A 31 0.50 3.83 7.24
CA GLY A 31 1.34 4.98 7.59
C GLY A 31 1.11 6.14 6.63
N ASP A 32 1.42 7.34 7.09
CA ASP A 32 1.24 8.62 6.39
C ASP A 32 2.12 8.80 5.12
N ASP A 33 2.84 7.76 4.71
CA ASP A 33 3.72 7.68 3.54
C ASP A 33 2.98 7.28 2.25
N GLN A 34 1.69 7.60 2.12
CA GLN A 34 0.98 7.29 0.90
C GLN A 34 1.37 8.28 -0.21
N PRO A 35 1.81 7.81 -1.39
CA PRO A 35 2.12 8.69 -2.51
C PRO A 35 0.90 9.55 -2.87
N PRO A 36 1.08 10.86 -3.09
CA PRO A 36 -0.03 11.71 -3.52
C PRO A 36 -0.58 11.24 -4.86
N ALA A 37 -1.91 11.30 -5.00
CA ALA A 37 -2.58 11.07 -6.26
C ALA A 37 -2.25 12.19 -7.27
N ILE A 38 -2.23 11.85 -8.57
CA ILE A 38 -1.98 12.82 -9.64
C ILE A 38 -3.27 13.63 -9.88
N PRO A 39 -3.26 14.95 -9.64
CA PRO A 39 -4.48 15.74 -9.62
C PRO A 39 -4.87 16.35 -10.98
N HIS A 40 -4.26 15.89 -12.06
CA HIS A 40 -4.48 16.39 -13.41
C HIS A 40 -4.38 15.23 -14.41
N SER A 41 -4.87 15.47 -15.62
CA SER A 41 -4.70 14.50 -16.70
C SER A 41 -3.23 14.35 -17.08
N THR A 42 -2.86 13.15 -17.50
CA THR A 42 -1.52 12.84 -18.04
C THR A 42 -1.72 12.31 -19.45
N THR A 43 -1.00 12.87 -20.42
CA THR A 43 -1.07 12.39 -21.81
C THR A 43 -0.14 11.20 -22.05
N GLN A 44 0.86 11.02 -21.19
CA GLN A 44 1.84 9.95 -21.23
C GLN A 44 2.38 9.70 -19.81
N THR A 45 2.99 8.53 -19.59
CA THR A 45 3.42 8.07 -18.27
C THR A 45 4.93 7.82 -18.16
N ASP A 46 5.71 8.28 -19.14
CA ASP A 46 7.17 8.21 -19.11
C ASP A 46 7.73 9.17 -18.05
N ASP A 47 8.79 8.75 -17.36
CA ASP A 47 9.37 9.55 -16.27
C ASP A 47 9.89 10.92 -16.75
N ALA A 48 10.44 11.00 -17.97
CA ALA A 48 10.90 12.25 -18.55
C ALA A 48 9.78 13.30 -18.71
N TYR A 49 8.56 12.85 -19.02
CA TYR A 49 7.40 13.74 -19.12
C TYR A 49 6.99 14.26 -17.75
N CYS A 50 6.94 13.38 -16.75
CA CYS A 50 6.65 13.77 -15.36
C CYS A 50 7.69 14.78 -14.84
N LEU A 51 8.98 14.50 -15.07
CA LEU A 51 10.09 15.35 -14.63
C LEU A 51 10.12 16.71 -15.35
N GLY A 52 9.52 16.83 -16.54
CA GLY A 52 9.41 18.10 -17.26
C GLY A 52 8.83 19.24 -16.40
N CYS A 53 7.91 18.92 -15.48
CA CYS A 53 7.39 19.88 -14.51
C CYS A 53 7.88 19.59 -13.08
N HIS A 54 7.91 18.31 -12.67
CA HIS A 54 8.17 17.94 -11.27
C HIS A 54 9.65 17.97 -10.87
N GLN A 55 10.60 18.16 -11.79
CA GLN A 55 12.01 18.29 -11.42
C GLN A 55 12.33 19.68 -10.85
N SER A 56 11.78 20.74 -11.43
CA SER A 56 12.05 22.14 -11.05
C SER A 56 10.83 22.86 -10.47
N GLY A 57 9.65 22.23 -10.51
CA GLY A 57 8.39 22.83 -10.07
C GLY A 57 7.77 23.75 -11.13
N ALA A 58 8.01 23.48 -12.41
CA ALA A 58 7.44 24.27 -13.49
C ALA A 58 5.91 24.24 -13.45
N GLY A 59 5.27 25.35 -13.81
CA GLY A 59 3.81 25.47 -13.78
C GLY A 59 3.19 25.36 -12.38
N GLY A 60 3.99 25.52 -11.31
CA GLY A 60 3.52 25.37 -9.92
C GLY A 60 3.44 23.93 -9.43
N ALA A 61 4.01 22.99 -10.19
CA ALA A 61 4.12 21.59 -9.77
C ALA A 61 4.96 21.47 -8.49
N LYS A 62 4.63 20.49 -7.64
CA LYS A 62 5.47 20.15 -6.50
C LYS A 62 6.74 19.45 -7.00
N VAL A 63 7.90 19.89 -6.51
CA VAL A 63 9.18 19.24 -6.83
C VAL A 63 9.22 17.85 -6.21
N THR A 64 9.54 16.84 -7.02
CA THR A 64 9.71 15.48 -6.51
C THR A 64 10.98 15.40 -5.65
N PRO A 65 10.91 14.86 -4.41
CA PRO A 65 12.10 14.67 -3.58
C PRO A 65 12.97 13.50 -4.08
N HIS A 66 12.51 12.75 -5.09
CA HIS A 66 13.20 11.56 -5.59
C HIS A 66 13.19 11.50 -7.14
N PRO A 67 13.90 12.42 -7.82
CA PRO A 67 13.90 12.50 -9.29
C PRO A 67 14.57 11.32 -9.99
N THR A 68 15.37 10.52 -9.26
CA THR A 68 16.06 9.34 -9.80
C THR A 68 15.21 8.06 -9.76
N ARG A 69 14.02 8.10 -9.14
CA ARG A 69 13.10 6.96 -9.15
C ARG A 69 12.35 6.88 -10.47
N THR A 70 12.21 5.67 -10.97
CA THR A 70 11.56 5.39 -12.25
C THR A 70 10.17 4.79 -12.06
N GLY A 71 9.31 4.92 -13.07
CA GLY A 71 7.95 4.40 -13.05
C GLY A 71 7.05 5.17 -12.10
N CYS A 72 6.95 6.49 -12.28
CA CYS A 72 6.18 7.40 -11.40
C CYS A 72 4.78 6.87 -11.06
N VAL A 73 4.07 6.36 -12.08
CA VAL A 73 2.68 5.88 -11.98
C VAL A 73 2.52 4.53 -11.28
N SER A 74 3.62 3.85 -10.96
CA SER A 74 3.60 2.63 -10.14
C SER A 74 3.07 2.95 -8.74
N CYS A 75 3.47 4.10 -8.20
CA CYS A 75 3.11 4.59 -6.87
C CYS A 75 2.07 5.71 -6.94
N HIS A 76 2.23 6.68 -7.84
CA HIS A 76 1.32 7.81 -7.97
C HIS A 76 0.17 7.48 -8.93
N LYS A 77 -1.04 7.27 -8.39
CA LYS A 77 -2.22 6.96 -9.20
C LYS A 77 -3.00 8.23 -9.57
N PRO A 78 -3.65 8.32 -10.74
CA PRO A 78 -4.58 9.40 -11.05
C PRO A 78 -5.69 9.49 -10.01
N GLN A 79 -6.09 10.70 -9.66
CA GLN A 79 -7.37 10.89 -8.97
C GLN A 79 -8.51 10.55 -9.94
N SER A 80 -9.43 9.68 -9.51
CA SER A 80 -10.66 9.34 -10.22
C SER A 80 -11.71 10.43 -10.09
#